data_AF-A0A7X8KU96-F1
#
_entry.id   AF-A0A7X8KU96-F1
#
_cell.length_a   1.000
_cell.length_b   1.000
_cell.length_c   1.000
_cell.angle_alpha   90.00
_cell.angle_beta   90.00
_cell.angle_gamma   90.00
#
_symmetry.space_group_name_H-M   'P 1'
#
loop_
_entity.id
_entity.type
_entity.pdbx_description
1 polymer ?
#
loop_
_entity_poly.entity_id
_entity_poly.type
_entity_poly.pdbx_seq_one_letter_code
_entity_poly.pdbx_strand_id
1 'polypeptide(L)'
;ELWADQQEPAEIAKMDETPAKYAAMFKRRAKKGQCFHRPYLGCREFACDFRLVDPDEDQIAPINETRDLGYMLYDMDFEHDVNNPKPLFFRAQLVQGVINTDRREVDIRG
;
A
#
# COMPACT_ATOMS: atom_id res chain seq x y z
N GLU A 1 -44.05 -7.58 8.78
CA GLU A 1 -43.19 -7.74 9.97
C GLU A 1 -43.11 -9.23 10.26
N LEU A 2 -42.02 -9.99 10.11
CA LEU A 2 -40.61 -9.70 10.24
C LEU A 2 -39.85 -10.85 9.49
N TRP A 3 -38.91 -10.50 8.58
CA TRP A 3 -37.56 -11.08 8.47
C TRP A 3 -37.34 -12.30 7.57
N ALA A 4 -37.48 -12.11 6.25
CA ALA A 4 -36.70 -12.83 5.24
C ALA A 4 -35.46 -12.04 4.75
N ASP A 5 -35.30 -10.77 5.16
CA ASP A 5 -34.27 -9.84 4.62
C ASP A 5 -32.89 -9.88 5.31
N GLN A 6 -32.66 -10.75 6.30
CA GLN A 6 -31.43 -10.69 7.11
C GLN A 6 -30.25 -11.49 6.52
N GLN A 7 -30.47 -12.33 5.50
CA GLN A 7 -29.39 -13.10 4.86
C GLN A 7 -28.88 -12.47 3.55
N GLU A 8 -29.65 -11.64 2.85
CA GLU A 8 -29.28 -11.13 1.53
C GLU A 8 -28.28 -9.94 1.47
N PRO A 9 -28.08 -9.05 2.47
CA PRO A 9 -27.16 -7.92 2.26
C PRO A 9 -25.68 -8.29 2.30
N ALA A 10 -25.30 -9.40 2.95
CA ALA A 10 -23.89 -9.78 3.12
C ALA A 10 -23.35 -10.64 1.97
N GLU A 11 -24.17 -11.51 1.38
CA GLU A 11 -23.75 -12.37 0.26
C GLU A 11 -23.73 -11.62 -1.07
N ILE A 12 -24.73 -10.77 -1.34
CA ILE A 12 -24.81 -9.93 -2.55
C ILE A 12 -23.66 -8.90 -2.55
N ALA A 13 -23.32 -8.34 -1.39
CA ALA A 13 -22.19 -7.42 -1.26
C ALA A 13 -20.88 -8.08 -1.68
N LYS A 14 -20.58 -9.29 -1.18
CA LYS A 14 -19.35 -10.03 -1.50
C LYS A 14 -19.21 -10.42 -2.97
N MET A 15 -20.33 -10.71 -3.67
CA MET A 15 -20.28 -11.04 -5.11
C MET A 15 -19.82 -9.87 -5.98
N ASP A 16 -20.09 -8.63 -5.55
CA ASP A 16 -19.67 -7.42 -6.26
C ASP A 16 -18.31 -6.89 -5.75
N GLU A 17 -17.62 -7.61 -4.86
CA GLU A 17 -16.29 -7.25 -4.35
C GLU A 17 -15.18 -7.92 -5.19
N THR A 18 -14.91 -7.34 -6.36
CA THR A 18 -13.87 -7.84 -7.27
C THR A 18 -12.60 -6.99 -7.21
N PRO A 19 -11.40 -7.58 -7.38
CA PRO A 19 -10.15 -6.82 -7.49
C PRO A 19 -10.20 -5.73 -8.58
N ALA A 20 -10.87 -6.01 -9.69
CA ALA A 20 -11.07 -5.06 -10.78
C ALA A 20 -11.87 -3.82 -10.36
N LYS A 21 -12.97 -4.00 -9.60
CA LYS A 21 -13.75 -2.90 -9.03
C LYS A 21 -12.89 -2.04 -8.10
N TYR A 22 -12.15 -2.65 -7.17
CA TYR A 22 -11.30 -1.91 -6.25
C TYR A 22 -10.17 -1.17 -6.95
N ALA A 23 -9.52 -1.79 -7.94
CA ALA A 23 -8.51 -1.13 -8.76
C ALA A 23 -9.09 0.06 -9.54
N ALA A 24 -10.29 -0.06 -10.10
CA ALA A 24 -10.97 1.04 -10.78
C ALA A 24 -11.36 2.18 -9.82
N MET A 25 -11.86 1.83 -8.63
CA MET A 25 -12.16 2.80 -7.57
C MET A 25 -10.90 3.56 -7.11
N PHE A 26 -9.80 2.85 -6.89
CA PHE A 26 -8.50 3.45 -6.54
C PHE A 26 -8.03 4.40 -7.63
N LYS A 27 -7.95 3.95 -8.89
CA LYS A 27 -7.51 4.78 -10.02
C LYS A 27 -8.34 6.06 -10.14
N ARG A 28 -9.67 5.96 -10.04
CA ARG A 28 -10.57 7.13 -10.09
C ARG A 28 -10.30 8.12 -8.95
N ARG A 29 -10.12 7.62 -7.73
CA ARG A 29 -9.84 8.46 -6.56
C ARG A 29 -8.46 9.11 -6.65
N ALA A 30 -7.44 8.34 -7.00
CA ALA A 30 -6.07 8.80 -7.16
C ALA A 30 -5.96 9.91 -8.23
N LYS A 31 -6.61 9.75 -9.39
CA LYS A 31 -6.67 10.77 -10.45
C LYS A 31 -7.34 12.08 -9.99
N LYS A 32 -8.33 11.99 -9.10
CA LYS A 32 -9.07 13.16 -8.58
C LYS A 32 -8.49 13.73 -7.29
N GLY A 33 -7.41 13.17 -6.75
CA GLY A 33 -6.87 13.53 -5.42
C GLY A 33 -7.83 13.22 -4.25
N GLN A 34 -8.80 12.32 -4.44
CA GLN A 34 -9.79 11.98 -3.42
C GLN A 34 -9.22 10.93 -2.45
N CYS A 35 -9.33 11.20 -1.15
CA CYS A 35 -8.91 10.29 -0.09
C CYS A 35 -9.89 10.35 1.08
N PHE A 36 -10.00 9.26 1.86
CA PHE A 36 -10.84 9.25 3.05
C PHE A 36 -10.17 10.01 4.21
N HIS A 37 -8.88 9.76 4.40
CA HIS A 37 -7.99 10.54 5.24
C HIS A 37 -6.86 11.10 4.38
N ARG A 38 -6.41 12.33 4.69
CA ARG A 38 -5.26 12.92 4.02
C ARG A 38 -4.03 12.06 4.30
N PRO A 39 -3.32 11.56 3.27
CA PRO A 39 -2.08 10.80 3.49
C PRO A 39 -1.00 11.71 4.06
N TYR A 40 0.00 11.11 4.70
CA TYR A 40 1.07 11.82 5.38
C TYR A 40 2.40 11.07 5.24
N LEU A 41 3.51 11.82 5.31
CA LEU A 41 4.87 11.28 5.24
C LEU A 41 5.38 10.97 6.64
N GLY A 42 5.05 9.77 7.14
CA GLY A 42 5.46 9.27 8.46
C GLY A 42 4.60 9.80 9.61
N CYS A 43 4.52 11.11 9.80
CA CYS A 43 3.77 11.75 10.89
C CYS A 43 2.65 12.66 10.35
N ARG A 44 1.57 12.87 11.11
CA ARG A 44 0.34 13.56 10.67
C ARG A 44 0.55 15.04 10.31
N GLU A 45 1.61 15.63 10.84
CA GLU A 45 2.05 17.00 10.62
C GLU A 45 2.56 17.22 9.18
N PHE A 46 2.99 16.15 8.51
CA PHE A 46 3.56 16.19 7.17
C PHE A 46 2.55 15.70 6.13
N ALA A 47 1.59 16.56 5.77
CA ALA A 47 0.59 16.23 4.75
C ALA A 47 1.26 15.86 3.41
N CYS A 48 0.76 14.80 2.77
CA CYS A 48 1.25 14.30 1.51
C CYS A 48 0.32 14.70 0.36
N ASP A 49 0.88 15.33 -0.66
CA ASP A 49 0.23 15.53 -1.95
C ASP A 49 0.61 14.41 -2.90
N PHE A 50 -0.36 13.96 -3.69
CA PHE A 50 -0.19 12.81 -4.58
C PHE A 50 -0.95 12.99 -5.88
N ARG A 51 -0.47 12.33 -6.92
CA ARG A 51 -1.17 12.11 -8.19
C ARG A 51 -0.96 10.68 -8.65
N LEU A 52 -1.86 10.19 -9.49
CA LEU A 52 -1.61 8.93 -10.19
C LEU A 52 -0.53 9.17 -11.26
N VAL A 53 0.47 8.27 -11.31
CA VAL A 53 1.56 8.28 -12.30
C VAL A 53 1.18 7.31 -13.42
N ASP A 54 1.30 7.75 -14.67
CA ASP A 54 1.16 6.90 -15.84
C ASP A 54 2.54 6.38 -16.28
N PRO A 55 2.81 5.06 -16.28
CA PRO A 55 4.11 4.52 -16.66
C PRO A 55 4.55 4.87 -18.09
N ASP A 56 3.61 5.15 -18.99
CA ASP A 56 3.90 5.46 -20.39
C ASP A 56 4.18 6.95 -20.59
N GLU A 57 3.56 7.82 -19.80
CA GLU A 57 3.68 9.29 -19.95
C GLU A 57 4.65 9.94 -18.94
N ASP A 58 4.79 9.38 -17.74
CA ASP A 58 5.49 10.00 -16.60
C ASP A 58 6.82 9.29 -16.25
N GLN A 59 7.62 8.96 -17.26
CA GLN A 59 8.90 8.31 -17.04
C GLN A 59 9.92 9.30 -16.44
N ILE A 60 10.05 9.26 -15.11
CA ILE A 60 11.11 9.98 -14.40
C ILE A 60 12.29 9.03 -14.22
N ALA A 61 13.45 9.43 -14.74
CA ALA A 61 14.68 8.68 -14.53
C ALA A 61 15.03 8.64 -13.03
N PRO A 62 15.23 7.45 -12.43
CA PRO A 62 15.72 7.35 -11.07
C PRO A 62 17.09 8.05 -10.91
N ILE A 63 17.42 8.40 -9.67
CA ILE A 63 18.74 8.93 -9.36
C ILE A 63 19.81 7.86 -9.63
N ASN A 64 20.95 8.27 -10.18
CA ASN A 64 22.06 7.34 -10.45
C ASN A 64 22.90 7.10 -9.19
N GLU A 65 22.27 6.56 -8.15
CA GLU A 65 22.91 6.23 -6.88
C GLU A 65 22.69 4.74 -6.54
N THR A 66 23.76 4.07 -6.12
CA THR A 66 23.72 2.72 -5.57
C THR A 66 24.37 2.72 -4.20
N ARG A 67 23.64 2.29 -3.17
CA ARG A 67 24.06 2.39 -1.77
C ARG A 67 23.39 1.31 -0.90
N ASP A 68 24.15 0.70 0.01
CA ASP A 68 23.59 -0.09 1.09
C ASP A 68 23.04 0.85 2.17
N LEU A 69 21.73 0.77 2.44
CA LEU A 69 21.06 1.59 3.45
C LEU A 69 21.04 0.90 4.82
N GLY A 70 21.51 -0.34 4.90
CA GLY A 70 21.48 -1.15 6.10
C GLY A 70 20.10 -1.70 6.41
N TYR A 71 19.87 -2.07 7.67
CA TYR A 71 18.55 -2.55 8.10
C TYR A 71 17.57 -1.40 8.24
N MET A 72 16.41 -1.54 7.59
CA MET A 72 15.30 -0.59 7.66
C MET A 72 14.02 -1.32 8.04
N LEU A 73 13.08 -0.59 8.64
CA LEU A 73 11.73 -1.09 8.91
C LEU A 73 11.07 -1.48 7.58
N TYR A 74 10.61 -2.72 7.48
CA TYR A 74 9.88 -3.25 6.35
C TYR A 74 8.38 -2.98 6.52
N ASP A 75 7.78 -3.56 7.57
CA ASP A 75 6.37 -3.44 7.91
C ASP A 75 6.15 -3.92 9.36
N MET A 76 4.91 -3.97 9.81
CA MET A 76 4.50 -4.50 11.09
C MET A 76 3.82 -5.87 10.90
N ASP A 77 4.13 -6.84 11.78
CA ASP A 77 3.63 -8.21 11.70
C ASP A 77 2.21 -8.36 12.26
N PHE A 78 1.22 -8.00 11.44
CA PHE A 78 -0.19 -8.19 11.77
C PHE A 78 -0.70 -9.62 11.53
N GLU A 79 0.08 -10.50 10.89
CA GLU A 79 -0.29 -11.90 10.66
C GLU A 79 -0.28 -12.70 11.98
N HIS A 80 0.68 -12.40 12.86
CA HIS A 80 0.82 -13.10 14.15
C HIS A 80 0.11 -12.40 15.31
N ASP A 81 0.15 -11.07 15.41
CA ASP A 81 -0.51 -10.31 16.48
C ASP A 81 -1.11 -9.00 15.94
N VAL A 82 -2.43 -8.96 15.79
CA VAL A 82 -3.16 -7.79 15.30
C VAL A 82 -3.17 -6.64 16.33
N ASN A 83 -3.10 -6.95 17.63
CA ASN A 83 -3.23 -5.96 18.70
C ASN A 83 -1.87 -5.34 19.08
N ASN A 84 -0.80 -6.11 18.95
CA ASN A 84 0.57 -5.66 19.24
C ASN A 84 1.56 -6.21 18.19
N PRO A 85 1.43 -5.80 16.92
CA PRO A 85 2.28 -6.30 15.85
C PRO A 85 3.74 -5.90 16.11
N LYS A 86 4.66 -6.82 15.86
CA LYS A 86 6.09 -6.54 15.99
C LYS A 86 6.67 -5.96 14.70
N PRO A 87 7.71 -5.12 14.79
CA PRO A 87 8.35 -4.59 13.59
C PRO A 87 9.14 -5.67 12.86
N LEU A 88 8.94 -5.74 11.55
CA LEU A 88 9.73 -6.53 10.61
C LEU A 88 10.79 -5.63 9.95
N PHE A 89 11.99 -6.16 9.73
CA PHE A 89 13.12 -5.44 9.16
C PHE A 89 13.68 -6.18 7.95
N PHE A 90 14.21 -5.42 6.99
CA PHE A 90 14.92 -5.95 5.84
C PHE A 90 16.19 -5.13 5.60
N ARG A 91 17.19 -5.72 4.91
CA ARG A 91 18.41 -4.99 4.53
C ARG A 91 18.16 -4.26 3.21
N ALA A 92 17.79 -2.98 3.31
CA ALA A 92 17.47 -2.15 2.17
C ALA A 92 18.71 -1.81 1.34
N GLN A 93 18.64 -2.07 0.04
CA GLN A 93 19.66 -1.67 -0.92
C GLN A 93 19.04 -0.75 -1.96
N LEU A 94 19.67 0.39 -2.16
CA LEU A 94 19.39 1.29 -3.27
C LEU A 94 20.27 0.87 -4.45
N VAL A 95 19.67 0.52 -5.58
CA VAL A 95 20.39 0.18 -6.82
C VAL A 95 19.85 1.05 -7.92
N GLN A 96 20.70 1.95 -8.43
CA GLN A 96 20.32 2.95 -9.46
C GLN A 96 19.00 3.67 -9.09
N GLY A 97 18.90 4.14 -7.85
CA GLY A 97 17.74 4.88 -7.36
C GLY A 97 16.50 4.04 -7.05
N VAL A 98 16.55 2.71 -7.16
CA VAL A 98 15.44 1.79 -6.89
C VAL A 98 15.72 0.95 -5.65
N ILE A 99 14.74 0.82 -4.77
CA ILE A 99 14.75 -0.11 -3.63
C ILE A 99 13.79 -1.24 -3.94
N ASN A 100 14.27 -2.48 -3.93
CA ASN A 100 13.40 -3.64 -4.07
C ASN A 100 12.76 -3.98 -2.70
N THR A 101 11.43 -4.06 -2.68
CA THR A 101 10.64 -4.41 -1.50
C THR A 101 9.76 -5.64 -1.73
N ASP A 102 10.02 -6.45 -2.77
CA ASP A 102 9.27 -7.68 -3.00
C ASP A 102 9.58 -8.73 -1.93
N ARG A 103 8.58 -9.05 -1.10
CA ARG A 103 8.64 -10.04 -0.02
C ARG A 103 9.09 -11.43 -0.47
N ARG A 104 9.03 -11.74 -1.77
CA ARG A 104 9.49 -13.02 -2.35
C ARG A 104 10.99 -13.04 -2.61
N GLU A 105 11.62 -11.87 -2.69
CA GLU A 105 13.02 -11.71 -3.07
C GLU A 105 13.91 -11.21 -1.92
N VAL A 106 13.34 -10.46 -0.96
CA VAL A 106 14.09 -9.89 0.17
C VAL A 106 14.00 -10.75 1.43
N ASP A 107 15.11 -10.85 2.16
CA ASP A 107 15.16 -11.47 3.50
C ASP A 107 14.53 -10.51 4.53
N ILE A 108 13.45 -10.96 5.17
CA ILE A 108 12.71 -10.21 6.20
C ILE A 108 12.89 -10.89 7.55
N ARG A 109 13.25 -10.10 8.56
CA ARG A 109 13.55 -10.56 9.92
C ARG A 109 12.71 -9.79 10.94
N GLY A 110 12.15 -10.49 11.92
CA GLY A 110 11.40 -9.89 13.04
C GLY A 110 10.56 -10.93 13.76
#